data_AF-A0A453H5J4-F1
#
_entry.id   AF-A0A453H5J4-F1
#
_cell.length_a   1.000
_cell.length_b   1.000
_cell.length_c   1.000
_cell.angle_alpha   90.00
_cell.angle_beta   90.00
_cell.angle_gamma   90.00
#
_symmetry.space_group_name_H-M   'P 1'
#
loop_
_entity.id
_entity.type
_entity.pdbx_description
1 polymer ?
#
loop_
_entity_poly.entity_id
_entity_poly.type
_entity_poly.pdbx_seq_one_letter_code
_entity_poly.pdbx_strand_id
1 'polypeptide(L)'
;VETITLGDKRIGIRTSLLEEKATACSMLCCYADELKEGFFPWIDQVATTLVPLLKFYFHDEVRKAAVSAMPELLRSAKLAVEKGQAQGRDNSYLKQLSDYIVPALVEAMHKEPETQICASILESLNESIQMSGTLLDEGQVRYIVEGIKEVITASSNRRTERTERANAEDFDSEEDELLREENEQEDEIFDQVGDCLGTLVKTFKTYFLPFFDELSVYLTPMLGKDKTSEERRVTICIFDDVAEHCREAAVRVL
;
A
#
# COMPACT_ATOMS: atom_id res chain seq x y z
N VAL A 1 24.29 -15.07 15.75
CA VAL A 1 23.62 -15.79 14.64
C VAL A 1 22.37 -16.39 15.24
N GLU A 2 21.23 -15.79 14.95
CA GLU A 2 19.94 -16.35 15.36
C GLU A 2 19.46 -17.34 14.32
N THR A 3 18.68 -18.34 14.72
CA THR A 3 18.24 -19.40 13.80
C THR A 3 16.73 -19.31 13.66
N ILE A 4 16.24 -18.96 12.46
CA ILE A 4 14.81 -19.02 12.14
C ILE A 4 14.48 -20.35 11.49
N THR A 5 13.25 -20.82 11.69
CA THR A 5 12.77 -22.07 11.09
C THR A 5 11.82 -21.70 9.95
N LEU A 6 12.19 -22.05 8.71
CA LEU A 6 11.36 -21.84 7.53
C LEU A 6 10.94 -23.22 6.99
N GLY A 7 9.72 -23.65 7.33
CA GLY A 7 9.26 -25.03 7.12
C GLY A 7 10.16 -26.03 7.86
N ASP A 8 10.73 -27.00 7.14
CA ASP A 8 11.62 -28.02 7.73
C ASP A 8 13.09 -27.59 7.84
N LYS A 9 13.45 -26.36 7.44
CA LYS A 9 14.84 -25.89 7.39
C LYS A 9 15.13 -24.86 8.47
N ARG A 10 16.29 -25.01 9.12
CA ARG A 10 16.87 -24.03 10.06
C ARG A 10 17.84 -23.11 9.31
N ILE A 11 17.56 -21.81 9.30
CA ILE A 11 18.37 -20.79 8.62
C ILE A 11 19.07 -19.95 9.69
N GLY A 12 20.41 -19.91 9.65
CA GLY A 12 21.21 -19.03 10.51
C GLY A 12 21.30 -17.63 9.93
N ILE A 13 20.82 -16.63 10.68
CA ILE A 13 20.79 -15.22 10.31
C ILE A 13 21.79 -14.44 11.16
N ARG A 14 22.55 -13.56 10.51
CA ARG A 14 23.43 -12.58 11.18
C ARG A 14 22.66 -11.26 11.33
N THR A 15 21.93 -11.12 12.43
CA THR A 15 21.01 -10.00 12.69
C THR A 15 21.68 -8.62 12.54
N SER A 16 22.92 -8.46 13.01
CA SER A 16 23.67 -7.19 12.88
C SER A 16 23.84 -6.70 11.44
N LEU A 17 24.03 -7.61 10.47
CA LEU A 17 24.14 -7.25 9.05
C LEU A 17 22.79 -6.82 8.46
N LEU A 18 21.68 -7.30 9.04
CA LEU A 18 20.34 -6.93 8.61
C LEU A 18 19.94 -5.56 9.16
N GLU A 19 20.34 -5.24 10.38
CA GLU A 19 20.17 -3.89 10.96
C GLU A 19 20.96 -2.83 10.18
N GLU A 20 22.23 -3.12 9.85
CA GLU A 20 23.04 -2.27 8.97
C GLU A 20 22.38 -2.08 7.59
N LYS A 21 21.82 -3.16 7.04
CA LYS A 21 21.08 -3.11 5.77
C LYS A 21 19.81 -2.26 5.88
N ALA A 22 19.03 -2.41 6.96
CA ALA A 22 17.83 -1.61 7.19
C ALA A 22 18.16 -0.13 7.30
N THR A 23 19.21 0.20 8.05
CA THR A 23 19.71 1.58 8.19
C THR A 23 20.14 2.14 6.84
N ALA A 24 20.88 1.37 6.03
CA ALA A 24 21.28 1.82 4.70
C ALA A 24 20.08 2.05 3.76
N CYS A 25 19.05 1.20 3.80
CA CYS A 25 17.83 1.38 3.02
C CYS A 25 17.06 2.63 3.47
N SER A 26 16.95 2.85 4.78
CA SER A 26 16.32 4.04 5.35
C SER A 26 17.06 5.31 4.93
N MET A 27 18.39 5.31 4.95
CA MET A 27 19.19 6.45 4.47
C MET A 27 18.95 6.74 2.98
N LEU A 28 18.81 5.71 2.13
CA LEU A 28 18.47 5.91 0.72
C LEU A 28 17.09 6.56 0.54
N CYS A 29 16.10 6.17 1.35
CA CYS A 29 14.80 6.81 1.39
C CYS A 29 14.92 8.29 1.79
N CYS A 30 15.62 8.59 2.90
CA CYS A 30 15.82 9.97 3.37
C CYS A 30 16.55 10.83 2.35
N TYR A 31 17.56 10.29 1.66
CA TYR A 31 18.25 11.03 0.60
C TYR A 31 17.34 11.34 -0.58
N ALA A 32 16.45 10.42 -0.97
CA ALA A 32 15.50 10.66 -2.04
C ALA A 32 14.50 11.77 -1.69
N ASP A 33 13.95 11.74 -0.47
CA ASP A 33 13.03 12.77 0.04
C ASP A 33 13.70 14.15 0.16
N GLU A 34 14.87 14.22 0.80
CA GLU A 34 15.56 15.50 1.07
C GLU A 34 16.15 16.13 -0.19
N LEU A 35 16.75 15.33 -1.09
CA LEU A 35 17.38 15.85 -2.30
C LEU A 35 16.40 16.10 -3.44
N LYS A 36 15.19 15.54 -3.38
CA LYS A 36 14.11 15.74 -4.37
C LYS A 36 14.60 15.48 -5.79
N GLU A 37 14.41 16.39 -6.74
CA GLU A 37 14.91 16.25 -8.11
C GLU A 37 16.43 16.04 -8.19
N GLY A 38 17.19 16.50 -7.19
CA GLY A 38 18.63 16.29 -7.10
C GLY A 38 19.01 14.81 -7.00
N PHE A 39 18.10 13.95 -6.51
CA PHE A 39 18.33 12.51 -6.39
C PHE A 39 18.22 11.76 -7.73
N PHE A 40 17.73 12.42 -8.79
CA PHE A 40 17.51 11.81 -10.10
C PHE A 40 18.64 10.92 -10.64
N PRO A 41 19.94 11.30 -10.55
CA PRO A 41 21.02 10.50 -11.12
C PRO A 41 21.17 9.10 -10.50
N TRP A 42 20.60 8.85 -9.32
CA TRP A 42 20.75 7.59 -8.59
C TRP A 42 19.50 6.70 -8.63
N ILE A 43 18.37 7.19 -9.17
CA ILE A 43 17.08 6.48 -9.13
C ILE A 43 17.20 5.07 -9.72
N ASP A 44 17.80 4.90 -10.90
CA ASP A 44 17.88 3.58 -11.56
C ASP A 44 18.62 2.55 -10.69
N GLN A 45 19.74 2.96 -10.07
CA GLN A 45 20.53 2.09 -9.20
C GLN A 45 19.78 1.76 -7.91
N VAL A 46 19.15 2.76 -7.31
CA VAL A 46 18.44 2.62 -6.02
C VAL A 46 17.17 1.81 -6.21
N ALA A 47 16.37 2.08 -7.24
CA ALA A 47 15.18 1.29 -7.58
C ALA A 47 15.53 -0.18 -7.83
N THR A 48 16.58 -0.46 -8.62
CA THR A 48 17.05 -1.83 -8.87
C THR A 48 17.48 -2.54 -7.58
N THR A 49 17.95 -1.79 -6.59
CA THR A 49 18.39 -2.32 -5.29
C THR A 49 17.23 -2.53 -4.32
N LEU A 50 16.31 -1.56 -4.21
CA LEU A 50 15.26 -1.53 -3.19
C LEU A 50 14.00 -2.29 -3.59
N VAL A 51 13.58 -2.29 -4.86
CA VAL A 51 12.36 -2.99 -5.29
C VAL A 51 12.38 -4.49 -4.94
N PRO A 52 13.48 -5.25 -5.13
CA PRO A 52 13.55 -6.64 -4.68
C PRO A 52 13.43 -6.81 -3.15
N LEU A 53 13.74 -5.77 -2.37
CA LEU A 53 13.68 -5.82 -0.91
C LEU A 53 12.27 -5.70 -0.35
N LEU A 54 11.28 -5.31 -1.16
CA LEU A 54 9.86 -5.41 -0.80
C LEU A 54 9.46 -6.84 -0.42
N LYS A 55 10.19 -7.85 -0.92
CA LYS A 55 9.96 -9.27 -0.64
C LYS A 55 11.05 -9.89 0.25
N PHE A 56 11.79 -9.05 0.99
CA PHE A 56 12.85 -9.50 1.89
C PHE A 56 12.28 -9.90 3.27
N TYR A 57 11.61 -11.05 3.32
CA TYR A 57 10.94 -11.58 4.52
C TYR A 57 11.87 -12.04 5.65
N PHE A 58 13.14 -11.64 5.62
CA PHE A 58 14.11 -11.93 6.67
C PHE A 58 14.26 -10.79 7.68
N HIS A 59 13.79 -9.58 7.34
CA HIS A 59 13.85 -8.42 8.22
C HIS A 59 12.80 -7.38 7.87
N ASP A 60 11.96 -7.05 8.83
CA ASP A 60 10.79 -6.19 8.63
C ASP A 60 11.20 -4.75 8.34
N GLU A 61 12.18 -4.21 9.07
CA GLU A 61 12.67 -2.85 8.84
C GLU A 61 13.33 -2.66 7.48
N VAL A 62 13.84 -3.75 6.85
CA VAL A 62 14.34 -3.67 5.48
C VAL A 62 13.17 -3.54 4.50
N ARG A 63 12.08 -4.28 4.73
CA ARG A 63 10.86 -4.17 3.91
C ARG A 63 10.22 -2.79 4.08
N LYS A 64 10.03 -2.33 5.32
CA LYS A 64 9.48 -0.98 5.61
C LYS A 64 10.29 0.12 4.92
N ALA A 65 11.62 0.10 5.06
CA ALA A 65 12.47 1.10 4.40
C ALA A 65 12.39 1.03 2.86
N ALA A 66 12.28 -0.17 2.28
CA ALA A 66 12.08 -0.32 0.85
C ALA A 66 10.71 0.22 0.40
N VAL A 67 9.64 -0.07 1.16
CA VAL A 67 8.28 0.41 0.92
C VAL A 67 8.24 1.94 0.92
N SER A 68 8.79 2.59 1.95
CA SER A 68 8.81 4.05 2.06
C SER A 68 9.60 4.73 0.94
N ALA A 69 10.64 4.08 0.41
CA ALA A 69 11.45 4.67 -0.66
C ALA A 69 10.73 4.72 -2.02
N MET A 70 9.74 3.85 -2.27
CA MET A 70 9.09 3.73 -3.57
C MET A 70 8.46 5.05 -4.08
N PRO A 71 7.60 5.73 -3.31
CA PRO A 71 7.03 7.01 -3.74
C PRO A 71 8.09 8.11 -3.85
N GLU A 72 9.12 8.11 -3.01
CA GLU A 72 10.20 9.10 -3.08
C GLU A 72 10.98 9.02 -4.40
N LEU A 73 11.22 7.81 -4.91
CA LEU A 73 11.86 7.62 -6.21
C LEU A 73 10.98 8.17 -7.35
N LEU A 74 9.67 7.92 -7.32
CA LEU A 74 8.72 8.46 -8.30
C LEU A 74 8.63 9.99 -8.21
N ARG A 75 8.58 10.54 -6.99
CA ARG A 75 8.51 11.97 -6.70
C ARG A 75 9.77 12.68 -7.20
N SER A 76 10.95 12.13 -6.91
CA SER A 76 12.23 12.65 -7.43
C SER A 76 12.27 12.65 -8.96
N ALA A 77 11.86 11.55 -9.60
CA ALA A 77 11.78 11.45 -11.06
C ALA A 77 10.85 12.50 -11.66
N LYS A 78 9.64 12.63 -11.11
CA LYS A 78 8.62 13.59 -11.55
C LYS A 78 9.12 15.03 -11.46
N LEU A 79 9.67 15.41 -10.30
CA LEU A 79 10.21 16.76 -10.09
C LEU A 79 11.37 17.07 -11.04
N ALA A 80 12.25 16.10 -11.30
CA ALA A 80 13.34 16.29 -12.24
C ALA A 80 12.84 16.50 -13.67
N VAL A 81 11.80 15.79 -14.10
CA VAL A 81 11.18 15.98 -15.42
C VAL A 81 10.52 17.35 -15.52
N GLU A 82 9.70 17.72 -14.53
CA GLU A 82 8.99 19.01 -14.49
C GLU A 82 9.93 20.22 -14.47
N LYS A 83 11.08 20.09 -13.79
CA LYS A 83 12.10 21.15 -13.70
C LYS A 83 13.13 21.12 -14.82
N GLY A 84 13.05 20.18 -15.76
CA GLY A 84 14.01 20.03 -16.86
C GLY A 84 15.41 19.59 -16.42
N GLN A 85 15.52 18.93 -15.26
CA GLN A 85 16.76 18.41 -14.69
C GLN A 85 16.95 16.90 -14.92
N ALA A 86 16.00 16.24 -15.56
CA ALA A 86 16.00 14.81 -15.85
C ALA A 86 17.00 14.37 -16.96
N GLN A 87 18.05 15.15 -17.23
CA GLN A 87 19.13 14.81 -18.17
C GLN A 87 18.63 14.38 -19.57
N GLY A 88 17.54 14.98 -20.05
CA GLY A 88 16.92 14.67 -21.34
C GLY A 88 15.89 13.54 -21.32
N ARG A 89 15.58 12.97 -20.15
CA ARG A 89 14.41 12.09 -19.94
C ARG A 89 13.14 12.92 -19.80
N ASP A 90 12.01 12.33 -20.13
CA ASP A 90 10.68 12.95 -20.07
C ASP A 90 9.70 12.04 -19.30
N ASN A 91 8.40 12.29 -19.43
CA ASN A 91 7.35 11.51 -18.78
C ASN A 91 7.38 10.00 -19.13
N SER A 92 8.01 9.60 -20.23
CA SER A 92 8.18 8.17 -20.55
C SER A 92 9.06 7.45 -19.52
N TYR A 93 10.01 8.16 -18.92
CA TYR A 93 10.83 7.62 -17.84
C TYR A 93 10.01 7.44 -16.56
N LEU A 94 9.18 8.42 -16.21
CA LEU A 94 8.28 8.30 -15.05
C LEU A 94 7.30 7.13 -15.23
N LYS A 95 6.76 6.93 -16.44
CA LYS A 95 5.95 5.75 -16.77
C LYS A 95 6.73 4.44 -16.58
N GLN A 96 7.94 4.33 -17.11
CA GLN A 96 8.79 3.13 -16.93
C GLN A 96 9.06 2.82 -15.45
N LEU A 97 9.33 3.86 -14.65
CA LEU A 97 9.55 3.70 -13.23
C LEU A 97 8.27 3.27 -12.49
N SER A 98 7.12 3.83 -12.88
CA SER A 98 5.80 3.43 -12.38
C SER A 98 5.49 1.97 -12.74
N ASP A 99 5.82 1.54 -13.96
CA ASP A 99 5.65 0.18 -14.46
C ASP A 99 6.50 -0.85 -13.72
N TYR A 100 7.57 -0.39 -13.07
CA TYR A 100 8.42 -1.23 -12.24
C TYR A 100 7.98 -1.24 -10.77
N ILE A 101 7.63 -0.08 -10.21
CA ILE A 101 7.35 0.08 -8.78
C ILE A 101 5.93 -0.36 -8.41
N VAL A 102 4.92 0.11 -9.14
CA VAL A 102 3.51 -0.09 -8.76
C VAL A 102 3.14 -1.57 -8.72
N PRO A 103 3.46 -2.40 -9.75
CA PRO A 103 3.19 -3.82 -9.66
C PRO A 103 3.95 -4.50 -8.52
N ALA A 104 5.18 -4.07 -8.22
CA ALA A 104 5.97 -4.65 -7.14
C ALA A 104 5.39 -4.37 -5.76
N LEU A 105 4.81 -3.19 -5.53
CA LEU A 105 4.07 -2.86 -4.30
C LEU A 105 2.82 -3.74 -4.15
N VAL A 106 2.00 -3.86 -5.21
CA VAL A 106 0.80 -4.73 -5.19
C VAL A 106 1.18 -6.18 -4.92
N GLU A 107 2.23 -6.70 -5.57
CA GLU A 107 2.72 -8.06 -5.32
C GLU A 107 3.26 -8.28 -3.90
N ALA A 108 3.88 -7.25 -3.30
CA ALA A 108 4.36 -7.31 -1.92
C ALA A 108 3.19 -7.35 -0.93
N MET A 109 2.16 -6.54 -1.18
CA MET A 109 0.93 -6.48 -0.39
C MET A 109 0.26 -7.84 -0.25
N HIS A 110 0.16 -8.62 -1.33
CA HIS A 110 -0.52 -9.93 -1.33
C HIS A 110 0.20 -10.98 -0.47
N LYS A 111 1.47 -10.75 -0.14
CA LYS A 111 2.34 -11.73 0.53
C LYS A 111 2.87 -11.22 1.86
N GLU A 112 2.49 -10.01 2.27
CA GLU A 112 2.98 -9.42 3.51
C GLU A 112 2.24 -10.04 4.70
N PRO A 113 2.95 -10.74 5.62
CA PRO A 113 2.31 -11.35 6.77
C PRO A 113 1.89 -10.32 7.83
N GLU A 114 2.61 -9.20 7.95
CA GLU A 114 2.39 -8.23 9.02
C GLU A 114 1.41 -7.14 8.60
N THR A 115 0.26 -7.08 9.27
CA THR A 115 -0.82 -6.10 8.99
C THR A 115 -0.29 -4.67 8.98
N GLN A 116 0.58 -4.30 9.93
CA GLN A 116 1.18 -2.97 9.98
C GLN A 116 2.01 -2.65 8.72
N ILE A 117 2.77 -3.61 8.19
CA ILE A 117 3.57 -3.41 6.98
C ILE A 117 2.66 -3.39 5.75
N CYS A 118 1.58 -4.19 5.74
CA CYS A 118 0.56 -4.13 4.70
C CYS A 118 -0.07 -2.73 4.62
N ALA A 119 -0.34 -2.08 5.76
CA ALA A 119 -0.81 -0.70 5.79
C ALA A 119 0.22 0.27 5.18
N SER A 120 1.50 0.15 5.56
CA SER A 120 2.57 0.96 4.95
C SER A 120 2.71 0.73 3.43
N ILE A 121 2.46 -0.50 2.95
CA ILE A 121 2.47 -0.80 1.51
C ILE A 121 1.31 -0.09 0.80
N LEU A 122 0.10 -0.08 1.39
CA LEU A 122 -1.05 0.64 0.85
C LEU A 122 -0.81 2.16 0.82
N GLU A 123 -0.24 2.73 1.88
CA GLU A 123 0.14 4.15 1.94
C GLU A 123 1.14 4.49 0.81
N SER A 124 2.22 3.71 0.71
CA SER A 124 3.24 3.85 -0.34
C SER A 124 2.66 3.68 -1.75
N LEU A 125 1.69 2.76 -1.91
CA LEU A 125 0.96 2.55 -3.16
C LEU A 125 0.09 3.76 -3.50
N ASN A 126 -0.65 4.31 -2.54
CA ASN A 126 -1.45 5.53 -2.70
C ASN A 126 -0.58 6.70 -3.18
N GLU A 127 0.53 6.97 -2.51
CA GLU A 127 1.47 8.02 -2.92
C GLU A 127 2.07 7.76 -4.31
N SER A 128 2.40 6.50 -4.61
CA SER A 128 2.89 6.10 -5.93
C SER A 128 1.84 6.33 -7.02
N ILE A 129 0.55 6.11 -6.75
CA ILE A 129 -0.55 6.44 -7.64
C ILE A 129 -0.64 7.95 -7.85
N GLN A 130 -0.51 8.77 -6.80
CA GLN A 130 -0.51 10.24 -6.92
C GLN A 130 0.65 10.75 -7.79
N MET A 131 1.83 10.13 -7.67
CA MET A 131 2.98 10.51 -8.49
C MET A 131 2.79 10.11 -9.96
N SER A 132 2.32 8.88 -10.18
CA SER A 132 2.10 8.31 -11.53
C SER A 132 0.92 8.96 -12.26
N GLY A 133 -0.17 9.24 -11.55
CA GLY A 133 -1.40 9.83 -12.09
C GLY A 133 -1.94 9.07 -13.31
N THR A 134 -2.27 9.82 -14.36
CA THR A 134 -2.80 9.27 -15.62
C THR A 134 -1.76 8.54 -16.48
N LEU A 135 -0.52 8.37 -16.00
CA LEU A 135 0.45 7.49 -16.64
C LEU A 135 0.10 6.02 -16.40
N LEU A 136 -0.64 5.68 -15.34
CA LEU A 136 -1.10 4.33 -15.13
C LEU A 136 -2.15 3.96 -16.18
N ASP A 137 -1.91 2.86 -16.88
CA ASP A 137 -2.86 2.34 -17.86
C ASP A 137 -3.99 1.53 -17.20
N GLU A 138 -5.01 1.19 -17.99
CA GLU A 138 -6.18 0.44 -17.51
C GLU A 138 -5.79 -0.90 -16.86
N GLY A 139 -4.75 -1.57 -17.37
CA GLY A 139 -4.26 -2.82 -16.81
C GLY A 139 -3.67 -2.65 -15.42
N GLN A 140 -2.89 -1.58 -15.22
CA GLN A 140 -2.33 -1.23 -13.91
C GLN A 140 -3.43 -0.82 -12.92
N VAL A 141 -4.40 -0.01 -13.35
CA VAL A 141 -5.54 0.37 -12.49
C VAL A 141 -6.32 -0.87 -12.07
N ARG A 142 -6.59 -1.80 -12.99
CA ARG A 142 -7.23 -3.08 -12.68
C ARG A 142 -6.41 -3.88 -11.67
N TYR A 143 -5.10 -3.96 -11.86
CA TYR A 143 -4.22 -4.72 -10.97
C TYR A 143 -4.20 -4.16 -9.54
N ILE A 144 -4.17 -2.84 -9.40
CA ILE A 144 -4.30 -2.15 -8.11
C ILE A 144 -5.65 -2.47 -7.45
N VAL A 145 -6.75 -2.32 -8.20
CA VAL A 145 -8.11 -2.57 -7.71
C VAL A 145 -8.28 -4.01 -7.23
N GLU A 146 -7.76 -4.98 -7.98
CA GLU A 146 -7.78 -6.39 -7.57
C GLU A 146 -6.99 -6.61 -6.27
N GLY A 147 -5.83 -5.97 -6.11
CA GLY A 147 -5.08 -6.08 -4.86
C GLY A 147 -5.79 -5.45 -3.66
N ILE A 148 -6.42 -4.28 -3.83
CA ILE A 148 -7.24 -3.66 -2.78
C ILE A 148 -8.41 -4.56 -2.40
N LYS A 149 -9.06 -5.20 -3.38
CA LYS A 149 -10.13 -6.18 -3.13
C LYS A 149 -9.64 -7.37 -2.30
N GLU A 150 -8.45 -7.89 -2.59
CA GLU A 150 -7.84 -8.98 -1.82
C GLU A 150 -7.58 -8.55 -0.36
N VAL A 151 -7.09 -7.33 -0.13
CA VAL A 151 -6.91 -6.76 1.22
C VAL A 151 -8.23 -6.68 1.98
N ILE A 152 -9.27 -6.12 1.36
CA ILE A 152 -10.61 -6.02 1.96
C ILE A 152 -11.13 -7.40 2.36
N THR A 153 -10.96 -8.39 1.48
CA THR A 153 -11.40 -9.77 1.71
C THR A 153 -10.61 -10.40 2.87
N ALA A 154 -9.29 -10.22 2.91
CA ALA A 154 -8.44 -10.72 3.97
C ALA A 154 -8.78 -10.09 5.34
N SER A 155 -9.00 -8.78 5.38
CA SER A 155 -9.42 -8.06 6.60
C SER A 155 -10.77 -8.56 7.11
N SER A 156 -11.73 -8.79 6.21
CA SER A 156 -13.02 -9.36 6.61
C SER A 156 -12.89 -10.76 7.21
N ASN A 157 -11.96 -11.59 6.73
CA ASN A 157 -11.70 -12.92 7.30
C ASN A 157 -11.07 -12.82 8.69
N ARG A 158 -10.03 -11.98 8.85
CA ARG A 158 -9.39 -11.75 10.16
C ARG A 158 -10.37 -11.20 11.20
N ARG A 159 -11.33 -10.38 10.78
CA ARG A 159 -12.42 -9.96 11.68
C ARG A 159 -13.26 -11.13 12.19
N THR A 160 -13.58 -12.11 11.35
CA THR A 160 -14.31 -13.30 11.80
C THR A 160 -13.52 -14.02 12.89
N GLU A 161 -12.22 -14.21 12.70
CA GLU A 161 -11.32 -14.81 13.69
C GLU A 161 -11.27 -14.00 15.00
N ARG A 162 -11.11 -12.67 14.92
CA ARG A 162 -11.16 -11.78 16.10
C ARG A 162 -12.50 -11.84 16.83
N THR A 163 -13.61 -11.93 16.10
CA THR A 163 -14.95 -12.05 16.69
C THR A 163 -15.12 -13.39 17.41
N GLU A 164 -14.58 -14.47 16.87
CA GLU A 164 -14.59 -15.78 17.53
C GLU A 164 -13.74 -15.76 18.80
N ARG A 165 -12.54 -15.18 18.76
CA ARG A 165 -11.64 -15.00 19.91
C ARG A 165 -12.28 -14.18 21.03
N ALA A 166 -12.96 -13.08 20.69
CA ALA A 166 -13.68 -12.25 21.66
C ALA A 166 -14.84 -12.96 22.39
N ASN A 167 -15.33 -14.08 21.84
CA ASN A 167 -16.41 -14.89 22.42
C ASN A 167 -15.90 -16.21 23.05
N ALA A 168 -14.59 -16.41 23.12
CA ALA A 168 -13.99 -17.62 23.66
C ALA A 168 -14.16 -17.72 25.19
N GLU A 169 -14.26 -18.95 25.72
CA GLU A 169 -14.46 -19.18 27.16
C GLU A 169 -13.24 -18.79 28.01
N ASP A 170 -12.05 -18.78 27.41
CA ASP A 170 -10.76 -18.41 28.01
C ASP A 170 -10.35 -16.96 27.72
N PHE A 171 -11.26 -16.13 27.21
CA PHE A 171 -11.01 -14.72 26.97
C PHE A 171 -10.68 -13.97 28.27
N ASP A 172 -9.48 -13.40 28.34
CA ASP A 172 -8.97 -12.67 29.50
C ASP A 172 -8.50 -11.25 29.13
N SER A 173 -7.89 -10.55 30.09
CA SER A 173 -7.44 -9.17 29.87
C SER A 173 -6.22 -9.04 28.95
N GLU A 174 -5.38 -10.08 28.84
CA GLU A 174 -4.23 -10.06 27.93
C GLU A 174 -4.73 -10.21 26.50
N GLU A 175 -5.68 -11.12 26.28
CA GLU A 175 -6.33 -11.31 24.98
C GLU A 175 -7.17 -10.08 24.54
N ASP A 176 -7.85 -9.40 25.47
CA ASP A 176 -8.56 -8.15 25.18
C ASP A 176 -7.62 -7.04 24.67
N GLU A 177 -6.43 -6.92 25.24
CA GLU A 177 -5.45 -5.92 24.81
C GLU A 177 -4.89 -6.24 23.41
N LEU A 178 -4.54 -7.51 23.16
CA LEU A 178 -4.10 -7.96 21.83
C LEU A 178 -5.16 -7.71 20.75
N LEU A 179 -6.43 -8.01 21.05
CA LEU A 179 -7.52 -7.73 20.11
C LEU A 179 -7.69 -6.23 19.84
N ARG A 180 -7.46 -5.35 20.82
CA ARG A 180 -7.48 -3.90 20.59
C ARG A 180 -6.38 -3.47 19.64
N GLU A 181 -5.15 -3.91 19.87
CA GLU A 181 -4.02 -3.61 18.98
C GLU A 181 -4.28 -4.12 17.55
N GLU A 182 -4.82 -5.33 17.39
CA GLU A 182 -5.17 -5.86 16.07
C GLU A 182 -6.31 -5.08 15.40
N ASN A 183 -7.29 -4.59 16.17
CA ASN A 183 -8.37 -3.76 15.63
C ASN A 183 -7.85 -2.39 15.18
N GLU A 184 -6.95 -1.76 15.93
CA GLU A 184 -6.31 -0.50 15.53
C GLU A 184 -5.51 -0.66 14.23
N GLN A 185 -4.78 -1.77 14.08
CA GLN A 185 -4.06 -2.06 12.84
C GLN A 185 -5.00 -2.23 11.64
N GLU A 186 -6.22 -2.71 11.85
CA GLU A 186 -7.19 -2.94 10.78
C GLU A 186 -7.98 -1.68 10.42
N ASP A 187 -8.25 -0.82 11.40
CA ASP A 187 -8.74 0.53 11.17
C ASP A 187 -7.75 1.30 10.28
N GLU A 188 -6.43 1.20 10.53
CA GLU A 188 -5.39 1.77 9.67
C GLU A 188 -5.41 1.16 8.25
N ILE A 189 -5.59 -0.16 8.11
CA ILE A 189 -5.74 -0.78 6.78
C ILE A 189 -6.91 -0.17 6.02
N PHE A 190 -8.05 0.03 6.67
CA PHE A 190 -9.23 0.61 6.03
C PHE A 190 -9.02 2.08 5.66
N ASP A 191 -8.34 2.85 6.50
CA ASP A 191 -7.95 4.22 6.16
C ASP A 191 -7.12 4.26 4.87
N GLN A 192 -6.10 3.40 4.77
CA GLN A 192 -5.24 3.34 3.59
C GLN A 192 -5.98 2.82 2.34
N VAL A 193 -6.94 1.90 2.50
CA VAL A 193 -7.84 1.48 1.42
C VAL A 193 -8.69 2.66 0.94
N GLY A 194 -9.26 3.43 1.86
CA GLY A 194 -10.03 4.63 1.56
C GLY A 194 -9.22 5.64 0.76
N ASP A 195 -8.00 5.91 1.21
CA ASP A 195 -7.09 6.84 0.55
C ASP A 195 -6.70 6.39 -0.86
N CYS A 196 -6.36 5.11 -1.04
CA CYS A 196 -6.06 4.54 -2.36
C CYS A 196 -7.24 4.71 -3.32
N LEU A 197 -8.44 4.29 -2.89
CA LEU A 197 -9.64 4.35 -3.73
C LEU A 197 -10.05 5.80 -4.02
N GLY A 198 -9.98 6.67 -3.02
CA GLY A 198 -10.22 8.11 -3.18
C GLY A 198 -9.27 8.74 -4.19
N THR A 199 -7.97 8.43 -4.12
CA THR A 199 -6.97 8.88 -5.11
C THR A 199 -7.27 8.36 -6.51
N LEU A 200 -7.66 7.10 -6.66
CA LEU A 200 -8.02 6.52 -7.96
C LEU A 200 -9.26 7.22 -8.55
N VAL A 201 -10.30 7.44 -7.74
CA VAL A 201 -11.50 8.17 -8.13
C VAL A 201 -11.16 9.61 -8.55
N LYS A 202 -10.35 10.32 -7.76
CA LYS A 202 -9.88 11.69 -8.05
C LYS A 202 -9.09 11.76 -9.36
N THR A 203 -8.23 10.77 -9.60
CA THR A 203 -7.33 10.71 -10.75
C THR A 203 -8.05 10.36 -12.05
N PHE A 204 -8.87 9.30 -12.03
CA PHE A 204 -9.49 8.72 -13.23
C PHE A 204 -10.95 9.16 -13.42
N LYS A 205 -11.60 9.70 -12.39
CA LYS A 205 -12.97 10.23 -12.44
C LYS A 205 -13.93 9.20 -13.02
N THR A 206 -14.73 9.58 -14.01
CA THR A 206 -15.72 8.70 -14.65
C THR A 206 -15.12 7.44 -15.26
N TYR A 207 -13.83 7.42 -15.61
CA TYR A 207 -13.16 6.20 -16.09
C TYR A 207 -13.00 5.14 -15.00
N PHE A 208 -13.04 5.53 -13.72
CA PHE A 208 -12.97 4.60 -12.60
C PHE A 208 -14.31 3.88 -12.32
N LEU A 209 -15.43 4.41 -12.81
CA LEU A 209 -16.76 3.89 -12.47
C LEU A 209 -16.96 2.38 -12.72
N PRO A 210 -16.47 1.78 -13.82
CA PRO A 210 -16.58 0.33 -14.00
C PRO A 210 -15.85 -0.47 -12.93
N PHE A 211 -14.69 0.00 -12.48
CA PHE A 211 -13.93 -0.63 -11.39
C PHE A 211 -14.63 -0.46 -10.04
N PHE A 212 -15.19 0.74 -9.79
CA PHE A 212 -15.96 1.00 -8.59
C PHE A 212 -17.22 0.13 -8.51
N ASP A 213 -17.95 -0.04 -9.61
CA ASP A 213 -19.15 -0.89 -9.67
C ASP A 213 -18.81 -2.34 -9.24
N GLU A 214 -17.71 -2.89 -9.75
CA GLU A 214 -17.20 -4.21 -9.34
C GLU A 214 -16.80 -4.26 -7.85
N LEU A 215 -16.12 -3.22 -7.34
CA LEU A 215 -15.69 -3.12 -5.94
C LEU A 215 -16.84 -2.87 -4.95
N SER A 216 -17.92 -2.23 -5.39
CA SER A 216 -19.02 -1.77 -4.53
C SER A 216 -19.60 -2.91 -3.68
N VAL A 217 -19.68 -4.12 -4.24
CA VAL A 217 -20.20 -5.33 -3.57
C VAL A 217 -19.38 -5.72 -2.34
N TYR A 218 -18.09 -5.35 -2.31
CA TYR A 218 -17.19 -5.59 -1.17
C TYR A 218 -17.22 -4.45 -0.16
N LEU A 219 -17.53 -3.23 -0.60
CA LEU A 219 -17.60 -2.03 0.24
C LEU A 219 -18.95 -1.89 0.94
N THR A 220 -20.07 -2.08 0.25
CA THR A 220 -21.42 -1.90 0.84
C THR A 220 -21.66 -2.69 2.14
N PRO A 221 -21.17 -3.94 2.32
CA PRO A 221 -21.28 -4.66 3.58
C PRO A 221 -20.67 -3.92 4.79
N MET A 222 -19.70 -3.05 4.59
CA MET A 222 -19.06 -2.23 5.64
C MET A 222 -19.98 -1.15 6.21
N LEU A 223 -21.10 -0.85 5.55
CA LEU A 223 -22.15 0.04 6.08
C LEU A 223 -23.05 -0.64 7.13
N GLY A 224 -22.84 -1.94 7.38
CA GLY A 224 -23.58 -2.72 8.38
C GLY A 224 -23.50 -2.14 9.79
N LYS A 225 -24.53 -2.42 10.60
CA LYS A 225 -24.57 -2.02 12.02
C LYS A 225 -23.58 -2.82 12.88
N ASP A 226 -23.19 -3.99 12.39
CA ASP A 226 -22.21 -4.91 12.97
C ASP A 226 -20.75 -4.53 12.62
N LYS A 227 -20.53 -3.42 11.91
CA LYS A 227 -19.22 -2.97 11.43
C LYS A 227 -18.58 -1.94 12.35
N THR A 228 -17.27 -1.71 12.24
CA THR A 228 -16.61 -0.65 13.02
C THR A 228 -17.08 0.74 12.57
N SER A 229 -16.86 1.77 13.38
CA SER A 229 -17.09 3.15 12.94
C SER A 229 -16.18 3.52 11.77
N GLU A 230 -14.98 2.97 11.74
CA GLU A 230 -13.97 3.25 10.73
C GLU A 230 -14.36 2.65 9.38
N GLU A 231 -14.73 1.36 9.34
CA GLU A 231 -15.26 0.70 8.14
C GLU A 231 -16.42 1.50 7.50
N ARG A 232 -17.35 1.98 8.34
CA ARG A 232 -18.46 2.82 7.89
C ARG A 232 -17.98 4.16 7.36
N ARG A 233 -17.08 4.83 8.08
CA ARG A 233 -16.54 6.15 7.70
C ARG A 233 -15.84 6.06 6.36
N VAL A 234 -14.88 5.14 6.21
CA VAL A 234 -14.13 4.90 4.97
C VAL A 234 -15.07 4.64 3.80
N THR A 235 -16.07 3.77 3.99
CA THR A 235 -17.01 3.46 2.91
C THR A 235 -17.82 4.69 2.49
N ILE A 236 -18.33 5.46 3.46
CA ILE A 236 -19.04 6.72 3.16
C ILE A 236 -18.12 7.68 2.40
N CYS A 237 -16.87 7.85 2.84
CA CYS A 237 -15.89 8.71 2.18
C CYS A 237 -15.61 8.29 0.72
N ILE A 238 -15.52 7.00 0.44
CA ILE A 238 -15.31 6.51 -0.94
C ILE A 238 -16.54 6.83 -1.81
N PHE A 239 -17.76 6.58 -1.31
CA PHE A 239 -18.99 6.89 -2.04
C PHE A 239 -19.14 8.40 -2.27
N ASP A 240 -18.76 9.23 -1.28
CA ASP A 240 -18.71 10.68 -1.40
C ASP A 240 -17.71 11.13 -2.47
N ASP A 241 -16.49 10.58 -2.50
CA ASP A 241 -15.49 10.85 -3.54
C ASP A 241 -16.03 10.50 -4.94
N VAL A 242 -16.75 9.37 -5.08
CA VAL A 242 -17.39 8.99 -6.36
C VAL A 242 -18.48 10.00 -6.74
N ALA A 243 -19.34 10.40 -5.81
CA ALA A 243 -20.36 11.40 -6.05
C ALA A 243 -19.74 12.75 -6.48
N GLU A 244 -18.69 13.20 -5.79
CA GLU A 244 -18.01 14.47 -6.04
C GLU A 244 -17.33 14.49 -7.41
N HIS A 245 -16.58 13.44 -7.74
CA HIS A 245 -15.72 13.42 -8.92
C HIS A 245 -16.36 12.82 -10.18
N CYS A 246 -17.46 12.08 -10.05
CA CYS A 246 -18.18 11.47 -11.19
C CYS A 246 -19.55 12.10 -11.48
N ARG A 247 -20.11 12.92 -10.56
CA ARG A 247 -21.35 13.70 -10.74
C ARG A 247 -22.52 12.88 -11.29
N GLU A 248 -23.17 13.31 -12.36
CA GLU A 248 -24.35 12.63 -12.95
C GLU A 248 -24.08 11.17 -13.33
N ALA A 249 -22.83 10.81 -13.65
CA ALA A 249 -22.48 9.43 -13.96
C ALA A 249 -22.46 8.53 -12.71
N ALA A 250 -22.26 9.11 -11.51
CA ALA A 250 -22.26 8.39 -10.24
C ALA A 250 -23.63 7.80 -9.89
N VAL A 251 -24.72 8.43 -10.35
CA VAL A 251 -26.12 7.98 -10.09
C VAL A 251 -26.38 6.54 -10.52
N ARG A 252 -25.56 5.98 -11.40
CA ARG A 252 -25.72 4.60 -11.88
C ARG A 252 -25.10 3.55 -10.97
N VAL A 253 -24.18 3.96 -10.09
CA VAL A 253 -23.35 3.05 -9.27
C VAL A 253 -23.44 3.33 -7.75
N LEU A 254 -24.09 4.42 -7.35
CA LEU A 254 -24.42 4.75 -5.95
C LEU A 254 -25.87 4.36 -5.66
#